data_AF-A0A0C9TR64-F1
#
_entry.id   AF-A0A0C9TR64-F1
#
_cell.length_a   1.000
_cell.length_b   1.000
_cell.length_c   1.000
_cell.angle_alpha   90.00
_cell.angle_beta   90.00
_cell.angle_gamma   90.00
#
_symmetry.space_group_name_H-M   'P 1'
#
loop_
_entity.id
_entity.type
_entity.pdbx_description
1 polymer ?
#
loop_
_entity_poly.entity_id
_entity_poly.type
_entity_poly.pdbx_seq_one_letter_code
_entity_poly.pdbx_strand_id
1 'polypeptide(L)' 'FPLDVKVWYGDKDEKIAEGAMRWLERTMRPDSCELFIIKGAGHGLLYNGSVVVGALEYLKDSWR' A
#
# COMPACT_ATOMS: atom_id res chain seq x y z
N PHE A 1 -1.24 16.09 2.50
CA PHE A 1 -1.74 15.07 1.56
C PHE A 1 -3.26 15.11 1.57
N PRO A 2 -3.93 15.57 0.49
CA PRO A 2 -5.37 15.80 0.50
C PRO A 2 -6.22 14.55 0.20
N LEU A 3 -5.61 13.52 -0.40
CA LEU A 3 -6.28 12.29 -0.83
C LEU A 3 -6.14 11.19 0.21
N ASP A 4 -7.18 10.38 0.34
CA ASP A 4 -7.14 9.12 1.08
C ASP A 4 -6.53 8.05 0.17
N VAL A 5 -5.53 7.34 0.67
CA VAL A 5 -4.77 6.36 -0.12
C VAL A 5 -4.65 5.04 0.64
N LYS A 6 -4.63 3.96 -0.13
CA LYS A 6 -4.25 2.64 0.32
C LYS A 6 -2.90 2.28 -0.27
N VAL A 7 -2.02 1.75 0.55
CA VAL A 7 -0.65 1.42 0.15
C VAL A 7 -0.38 -0.04 0.45
N TRP A 8 -0.01 -0.80 -0.56
CA TRP A 8 0.45 -2.17 -0.40
C TRP A 8 1.97 -2.21 -0.43
N TYR A 9 2.56 -2.87 0.57
CA TYR A 9 4.01 -2.98 0.72
C TYR A 9 4.39 -4.42 1.05
N GLY A 10 5.41 -4.97 0.39
CA GLY A 10 5.94 -6.28 0.69
C GLY A 10 6.96 -6.23 1.81
N ASP A 11 6.83 -7.06 2.85
CA ASP A 11 7.75 -7.03 4.01
C ASP A 11 9.17 -7.55 3.72
N LYS A 12 9.39 -8.10 2.52
CA LYS A 12 10.70 -8.50 2.00
C LYS A 12 11.16 -7.60 0.85
N ASP A 13 10.57 -6.41 0.69
CA ASP A 13 11.01 -5.46 -0.33
C ASP A 13 12.49 -5.09 -0.09
N GLU A 14 13.31 -5.41 -1.09
CA GLU A 14 14.76 -5.24 -1.07
C GLU A 14 15.21 -3.81 -1.40
N LYS A 15 14.29 -2.96 -1.85
CA LYS A 15 14.55 -1.58 -2.31
C LYS A 15 14.02 -0.53 -1.36
N ILE A 16 12.89 -0.80 -0.69
CA ILE A 16 12.21 0.15 0.19
C ILE A 16 12.08 -0.48 1.58
N ALA A 17 12.57 0.20 2.61
CA ALA A 17 12.47 -0.27 3.99
C ALA A 17 11.07 -0.05 4.58
N GLU A 18 10.57 -1.00 5.37
CA GLU A 18 9.26 -0.90 6.05
C GLU A 18 9.15 0.38 6.89
N GLY A 19 10.25 0.80 7.52
CA GLY A 19 10.31 2.03 8.31
C GLY A 19 9.93 3.29 7.52
N ALA A 20 10.28 3.35 6.24
CA ALA A 20 9.89 4.46 5.36
C ALA A 20 8.38 4.44 5.08
N MET A 21 7.79 3.26 4.92
CA MET A 21 6.35 3.11 4.71
C MET A 21 5.54 3.45 5.96
N ARG A 22 6.01 3.03 7.15
CA ARG A 22 5.38 3.43 8.42
C ARG A 22 5.57 4.92 8.70
N TRP A 23 6.68 5.52 8.26
CA TRP A 23 6.84 6.96 8.33
C TRP A 23 5.85 7.68 7.39
N LEU A 24 5.64 7.19 6.18
CA LEU A 24 4.65 7.72 5.24
C LEU A 24 3.25 7.67 5.87
N GLU A 25 2.84 6.51 6.40
CA GLU A 25 1.55 6.33 7.09
C GLU A 25 1.33 7.37 8.20
N ARG A 26 2.33 7.59 9.06
CA ARG A 26 2.25 8.58 10.16
C ARG A 26 2.29 10.04 9.71
N THR A 27 2.94 10.34 8.58
CA THR A 27 3.14 11.72 8.09
C THR A 27 1.93 12.21 7.29
N MET A 28 1.15 11.27 6.76
CA MET A 28 -0.13 11.55 6.12
C MET A 28 -1.15 12.11 7.14
N ARG A 29 -2.25 12.69 6.65
CA ARG A 29 -3.33 13.15 7.54
C ARG A 29 -3.84 11.93 8.31
N PRO A 30 -4.24 12.07 9.60
CA PRO A 30 -4.87 10.98 10.33
C PRO A 30 -5.97 10.33 9.49
N ASP A 31 -5.97 8.99 9.48
CA ASP A 31 -6.91 8.14 8.76
C ASP A 31 -6.93 8.29 7.22
N SER A 32 -5.99 9.04 6.64
CA SER A 32 -5.90 9.21 5.17
C SER A 32 -4.92 8.25 4.49
N CYS A 33 -4.25 7.38 5.25
CA CYS A 33 -3.31 6.38 4.74
C CYS A 33 -3.57 5.05 5.43
N GLU A 34 -3.86 4.02 4.64
CA GLU A 34 -3.97 2.65 5.13
C GLU A 34 -2.83 1.81 4.53
N LEU A 35 -1.90 1.37 5.37
CA LEU A 35 -0.75 0.56 4.95
C LEU A 35 -1.01 -0.94 5.13
N PHE A 36 -1.04 -1.66 4.01
CA PHE A 36 -1.17 -3.12 3.95
C PHE A 36 0.20 -3.77 3.80
N ILE A 37 0.65 -4.46 4.85
CA ILE A 37 1.91 -5.24 4.84
C ILE A 37 1.64 -6.64 4.32
N ILE A 38 2.22 -6.96 3.16
CA ILE A 38 2.08 -8.26 2.49
C ILE A 38 3.25 -9.15 2.87
N LYS A 39 2.96 -10.14 3.72
CA LYS A 39 3.94 -11.07 4.26
C LYS A 39 4.54 -11.96 3.17
N GLY A 40 5.87 -12.04 3.16
CA GLY A 40 6.64 -12.84 2.22
C GLY A 40 6.80 -12.22 0.82
N ALA A 41 6.20 -11.05 0.55
CA ALA A 41 6.30 -10.39 -0.74
C ALA A 41 7.50 -9.43 -0.80
N GLY A 42 8.19 -9.43 -1.93
CA GLY A 42 9.24 -8.46 -2.24
C GLY A 42 8.70 -7.25 -3.02
N HIS A 43 9.59 -6.55 -3.73
CA HIS A 43 9.23 -5.34 -4.46
C HIS A 43 8.20 -5.53 -5.59
N GLY A 44 8.16 -6.73 -6.21
CA GLY A 44 7.33 -7.05 -7.38
C GLY A 44 5.85 -7.31 -7.07
N LEU A 45 5.15 -6.38 -6.41
CA LEU A 45 3.76 -6.58 -5.99
C LEU A 45 2.74 -6.72 -7.13
N LEU A 46 3.05 -6.23 -8.33
CA LEU A 46 2.19 -6.42 -9.51
C LEU A 46 2.06 -7.90 -9.94
N TYR A 47 2.97 -8.77 -9.50
CA TYR A 47 2.85 -10.22 -9.70
C TYR A 47 2.05 -10.91 -8.59
N ASN A 48 1.70 -10.20 -7.51
CA ASN A 48 0.86 -10.72 -6.46
C ASN A 48 -0.61 -10.47 -6.79
N GLY A 49 -1.31 -11.52 -7.23
CA GLY A 49 -2.72 -11.44 -7.63
C GLY A 49 -3.64 -10.81 -6.57
N SER A 50 -3.43 -11.12 -5.29
CA SER A 50 -4.24 -10.53 -4.20
C SER A 50 -4.06 -9.02 -4.07
N VAL A 51 -2.84 -8.52 -4.27
CA VAL A 51 -2.56 -7.07 -4.26
C VAL A 51 -3.18 -6.39 -5.47
N VAL A 52 -3.03 -6.97 -6.65
CA VAL A 52 -3.60 -6.41 -7.89
C VAL A 52 -5.13 -6.35 -7.80
N VAL A 53 -5.78 -7.43 -7.36
CA VAL A 53 -7.23 -7.46 -7.19
C VAL A 53 -7.68 -6.42 -6.17
N GLY A 54 -7.05 -6.36 -4.99
CA GLY A 54 -7.42 -5.39 -3.95
C GLY A 54 -7.24 -3.94 -4.39
N ALA A 55 -6.20 -3.64 -5.17
CA ALA A 55 -5.99 -2.30 -5.74
C ALA A 55 -7.07 -1.95 -6.78
N LEU A 56 -7.43 -2.89 -7.67
CA LEU A 56 -8.47 -2.68 -8.68
C LEU A 56 -9.86 -2.55 -8.06
N GLU A 57 -10.17 -3.30 -7.01
CA GLU A 57 -11.42 -3.17 -6.26
C GLU A 57 -11.51 -1.79 -5.59
N TYR A 58 -10.44 -1.32 -4.95
CA TYR A 58 -10.39 0.03 -4.38
C TYR A 58 -10.61 1.12 -5.44
N LEU A 59 -9.96 0.99 -6.61
CA LEU A 59 -10.15 1.92 -7.73
C LEU A 59 -11.59 1.91 -8.23
N LYS A 60 -12.19 0.72 -8.41
CA LYS A 60 -13.59 0.56 -8.82
C LYS A 60 -14.54 1.25 -7.85
N ASP A 61 -14.35 1.07 -6.54
CA ASP A 61 -15.22 1.64 -5.51
C ASP A 61 -15.02 3.16 -5.35
N SER A 62 -13.84 3.67 -5.69
CA SER A 62 -13.51 5.11 -5.65
C SER A 62 -13.97 5.86 -6.90
N TRP A 63 -14.25 5.16 -8.01
CA TRP A 63 -14.73 5.77 -9.25
C TRP A 63 -16.25 6.01 -9.16
N ARG A 64 -16.62 7.21 -8.73
CA ARG A 64 -17.99 7.74 -8.75
C ARG A 64 -18.04 9.08 -9.46
#